data_AF-A0A1W1UVU1-F1
#
_entry.id   AF-A0A1W1UVU1-F1
#
_cell.length_a   1.000
_cell.length_b   1.000
_cell.length_c   1.000
_cell.angle_alpha   90.00
_cell.angle_beta   90.00
_cell.angle_gamma   90.00
#
_symmetry.space_group_name_H-M   'P 1'
#
loop_
_entity.id
_entity.type
_entity.pdbx_description
1 polymer ?
#
loop_
_entity_poly.entity_id
_entity_poly.type
_entity_poly.pdbx_seq_one_letter_code
_entity_poly.pdbx_strand_id
1 'polypeptide(L)'
;MKKTIFYLPAIIFTIFYGFAVTAWSIGAVSPIVVIWLSLFFISGFILSRNVYWGGLLGALPAINLIYMGTQETGQIINEMPIGVTILIYYITCGYIVLINNRKGND
;
A
#
# COMPACT_ATOMS: atom_id res chain seq x y z
N MET A 1 -9.13 -13.49 -8.36
CA MET A 1 -9.09 -12.82 -7.03
C MET A 1 -10.24 -11.83 -6.95
N LYS A 2 -10.89 -11.68 -5.78
CA LYS A 2 -11.90 -10.63 -5.59
C LYS A 2 -11.23 -9.26 -5.71
N LYS A 3 -11.78 -8.35 -6.50
CA LYS A 3 -11.20 -7.02 -6.79
C LYS A 3 -10.94 -6.19 -5.53
N THR A 4 -11.73 -6.41 -4.47
CA THR A 4 -11.59 -5.76 -3.17
C THR A 4 -10.28 -6.06 -2.47
N ILE A 5 -9.67 -7.23 -2.73
CA ILE A 5 -8.42 -7.65 -2.08
C ILE A 5 -7.33 -6.61 -2.37
N PHE A 6 -7.22 -6.09 -3.59
CA PHE A 6 -6.17 -5.13 -3.97
C PHE A 6 -6.17 -3.80 -3.20
N TYR A 7 -7.26 -3.48 -2.51
CA TYR A 7 -7.39 -2.28 -1.69
C TYR A 7 -7.08 -2.54 -0.22
N LEU A 8 -6.76 -3.77 0.18
CA LEU A 8 -6.56 -4.15 1.57
C LEU A 8 -5.54 -3.26 2.29
N PRO A 9 -4.33 -2.99 1.73
CA PRO A 9 -3.39 -2.06 2.38
C PRO A 9 -3.96 -0.65 2.52
N ALA A 10 -4.62 -0.13 1.48
CA ALA A 10 -5.23 1.20 1.50
C ALA A 10 -6.31 1.33 2.60
N ILE A 11 -7.16 0.31 2.74
CA ILE A 11 -8.23 0.27 3.76
C ILE A 11 -7.62 0.24 5.16
N ILE A 12 -6.64 -0.64 5.40
CA ILE A 12 -5.99 -0.77 6.70
C ILE A 12 -5.34 0.55 7.11
N PHE A 13 -4.57 1.18 6.22
CA PHE A 13 -3.94 2.47 6.52
C PHE A 13 -4.95 3.59 6.71
N THR A 14 -6.04 3.61 5.95
CA THR A 14 -7.10 4.62 6.11
C THR A 14 -7.74 4.52 7.49
N ILE A 15 -8.04 3.30 7.95
CA ILE A 15 -8.58 3.07 9.30
C ILE A 15 -7.58 3.48 10.36
N PHE A 16 -6.31 3.09 10.21
CA PHE A 16 -5.25 3.43 11.16
C PHE A 16 -5.05 4.94 11.30
N TYR A 17 -4.87 5.67 10.19
CA TYR A 17 -4.69 7.12 10.22
C TYR A 17 -5.97 7.85 10.62
N GLY A 18 -7.15 7.36 10.22
CA GLY A 18 -8.43 7.93 10.65
C GLY A 18 -8.66 7.80 12.16
N PHE A 19 -8.31 6.65 12.73
CA PHE A 19 -8.33 6.45 14.19
C PHE A 19 -7.30 7.33 14.89
N ALA A 20 -6.08 7.44 14.35
CA ALA A 20 -5.03 8.28 14.93
C ALA A 20 -5.43 9.76 15.03
N VAL A 21 -6.11 10.30 14.00
CA VAL A 21 -6.62 11.68 14.01
C VAL A 21 -7.74 11.87 15.03
N THR A 22 -8.68 10.92 15.12
CA THR A 22 -9.87 11.05 15.96
C THR A 22 -9.64 10.71 17.43
N ALA A 23 -8.83 9.70 17.72
CA ALA A 23 -8.61 9.18 19.08
C ALA A 23 -7.43 9.83 19.80
N TRP A 24 -6.36 10.20 19.07
CA TRP A 24 -5.15 10.74 19.68
C TRP A 24 -5.00 12.24 19.51
N SER A 25 -5.95 12.90 18.85
CA SER A 25 -5.90 14.35 18.55
C SER A 25 -4.56 14.78 17.94
N ILE A 26 -3.89 13.85 17.24
CA ILE A 26 -2.70 14.16 16.46
C ILE A 26 -3.16 15.23 15.48
N GLY A 27 -2.45 16.35 15.44
CA GLY A 27 -2.78 17.52 14.62
C GLY A 27 -2.79 17.20 13.12
N ALA A 28 -2.53 18.22 12.28
CA ALA A 28 -2.54 18.04 10.83
C ALA A 28 -1.69 16.83 10.39
N VAL A 29 -2.34 15.82 9.80
CA VAL A 29 -1.65 14.68 9.17
C VAL A 29 -0.73 15.24 8.09
N SER A 30 0.52 14.79 8.08
CA SER A 30 1.49 15.26 7.09
C SER A 30 0.95 15.02 5.67
N PRO A 31 0.96 16.03 4.78
CA PRO A 31 0.48 15.91 3.41
C PRO A 31 1.11 14.73 2.64
N ILE A 32 2.35 14.35 3.01
CA ILE A 32 3.05 13.22 2.40
C ILE A 32 2.31 11.88 2.64
N VAL A 33 1.69 11.70 3.81
CA VAL A 33 0.94 10.48 4.15
C VAL A 33 -0.29 10.35 3.27
N VAL A 34 -0.96 11.47 2.99
CA VAL A 34 -2.14 11.51 2.10
C VAL A 34 -1.76 11.13 0.67
N ILE A 35 -0.60 11.59 0.19
CA ILE A 35 -0.07 11.22 -1.13
C ILE A 35 0.17 9.71 -1.21
N TRP A 36 0.85 9.13 -0.22
CA TRP A 36 1.12 7.69 -0.19
C TRP A 36 -0.15 6.84 -0.07
N LEU A 37 -1.12 7.29 0.75
CA LEU A 37 -2.42 6.64 0.87
C LEU A 37 -3.19 6.67 -0.47
N SER A 38 -3.14 7.80 -1.17
CA SER A 38 -3.73 7.95 -2.51
C SER A 38 -3.08 6.99 -3.51
N LEU A 39 -1.75 6.81 -3.45
CA LEU A 39 -1.05 5.83 -4.27
C LEU A 39 -1.52 4.39 -4.02
N PHE A 40 -1.78 4.01 -2.77
CA PHE A 40 -2.36 2.69 -2.47
C PHE A 40 -3.76 2.51 -3.08
N PHE A 41 -4.61 3.54 -3.03
CA PHE A 41 -5.93 3.50 -3.67
C PHE A 41 -5.84 3.42 -5.20
N ILE A 42 -4.98 4.23 -5.82
CA ILE A 42 -4.75 4.22 -7.27
C ILE A 42 -4.20 2.86 -7.71
N SER A 43 -3.25 2.31 -6.95
CA SER A 43 -2.70 0.97 -7.17
C SER A 43 -3.80 -0.09 -7.15
N GLY A 44 -4.64 -0.10 -6.10
CA GLY A 44 -5.77 -1.02 -6.00
C GLY A 44 -6.76 -0.88 -7.16
N PHE A 45 -7.02 0.34 -7.61
CA PHE A 45 -7.87 0.64 -8.76
C PHE A 45 -7.32 0.11 -10.07
N ILE A 46 -6.05 0.36 -10.36
CA ILE A 46 -5.39 -0.14 -11.57
C ILE A 46 -5.36 -1.67 -11.59
N LEU A 47 -5.07 -2.28 -10.44
CA LEU A 47 -5.03 -3.73 -10.30
C LEU A 47 -6.42 -4.37 -10.45
N SER A 48 -7.49 -3.68 -10.01
CA SER A 48 -8.88 -4.10 -10.20
C SER A 48 -9.36 -4.09 -11.66
N ARG A 49 -8.64 -3.35 -12.52
CA ARG A 49 -8.83 -3.32 -13.99
C ARG A 49 -7.94 -4.34 -14.71
N ASN A 50 -7.34 -5.29 -13.99
CA ASN A 50 -6.41 -6.29 -14.52
C ASN A 50 -5.15 -5.68 -15.15
N VAL A 51 -4.70 -4.52 -14.69
CA VAL A 51 -3.45 -3.91 -15.16
C VAL A 51 -2.35 -4.20 -14.14
N TYR A 52 -1.40 -5.07 -14.49
CA TYR A 52 -0.35 -5.55 -13.58
C TYR A 52 0.58 -4.43 -13.07
N TRP A 53 0.73 -3.33 -13.83
CA TRP A 53 1.48 -2.14 -13.42
C TRP A 53 0.97 -1.51 -12.12
N GLY A 54 -0.29 -1.76 -11.75
CA GLY A 54 -0.83 -1.34 -10.46
C GLY A 54 -0.01 -1.86 -9.27
N GLY A 55 0.58 -3.06 -9.38
CA GLY A 55 1.44 -3.63 -8.34
C GLY A 55 2.70 -2.80 -8.09
N LEU A 56 3.32 -2.26 -9.14
CA LEU A 56 4.51 -1.40 -9.01
C LEU A 56 4.18 -0.07 -8.33
N LEU A 57 3.01 0.51 -8.63
CA LEU A 57 2.56 1.74 -7.97
C LEU A 57 2.31 1.56 -6.47
N GLY A 58 1.82 0.39 -6.05
CA GLY A 58 1.63 0.06 -4.63
C GLY A 58 2.93 -0.32 -3.92
N ALA A 59 3.95 -0.76 -4.66
CA ALA A 59 5.27 -1.04 -4.12
C ALA A 59 6.04 0.25 -3.73
N LEU A 60 5.82 1.37 -4.43
CA LEU A 60 6.46 2.65 -4.13
C LEU A 60 6.24 3.15 -2.68
N PRO A 61 4.99 3.30 -2.18
CA PRO A 61 4.76 3.66 -0.79
C PRO A 61 5.33 2.62 0.18
N ALA A 62 5.34 1.33 -0.18
CA ALA A 62 5.92 0.29 0.66
C ALA A 62 7.44 0.45 0.80
N ILE A 63 8.16 0.74 -0.29
CA ILE A 63 9.60 1.02 -0.29
C ILE A 63 9.89 2.27 0.54
N ASN A 64 9.09 3.33 0.40
CA ASN A 64 9.24 4.52 1.22
C ASN A 64 9.06 4.21 2.71
N LEU A 65 8.12 3.33 3.07
CA LEU A 65 7.87 2.91 4.46
C LEU A 65 9.04 2.08 5.01
N ILE A 66 9.66 1.22 4.18
CA ILE A 66 10.90 0.53 4.52
C ILE A 66 12.03 1.54 4.76
N TYR A 67 12.18 2.51 3.86
CA TYR A 67 13.21 3.55 3.98
C TYR A 67 13.05 4.39 5.25
N MET A 68 11.83 4.81 5.57
CA MET A 68 11.52 5.52 6.82
C MET A 68 11.82 4.64 8.04
N GLY A 69 11.48 3.35 7.99
CA GLY A 69 11.80 2.40 9.07
C GLY A 69 13.30 2.11 9.26
N THR A 70 14.16 2.41 8.28
CA THR A 70 15.62 2.33 8.43
C THR A 70 16.24 3.59 9.05
N GLN A 71 15.47 4.68 9.17
CA GLN A 71 15.91 5.89 9.84
C GLN A 71 15.52 5.82 11.31
N GLU A 72 16.42 6.23 12.19
CA GLU A 72 16.16 6.39 13.64
C GLU A 72 15.25 7.61 13.86
N THR A 73 13.99 7.53 13.42
CA THR A 73 12.98 8.59 13.55
C THR A 73 12.42 8.75 14.97
N GLY A 74 13.01 8.05 15.96
CA GLY A 74 12.54 8.07 17.35
C GLY A 74 11.23 7.31 17.57
N GLN A 75 10.85 6.43 16.64
CA GLN A 75 9.64 5.59 16.77
C GLN A 75 9.92 4.32 17.58
N ILE A 76 9.02 4.01 18.53
CA ILE A 76 9.10 2.85 19.44
C ILE A 76 8.97 1.52 18.66
N ILE A 77 8.38 1.55 17.46
CA ILE A 77 8.09 0.38 16.64
C ILE A 77 8.84 0.53 15.32
N ASN A 78 9.60 -0.50 14.95
CA ASN A 78 10.27 -0.54 13.66
C ASN A 78 9.23 -0.71 12.53
N GLU A 79 9.13 0.28 11.64
CA GLU A 79 8.18 0.29 10.52
C GLU A 79 8.63 -0.58 9.34
N MET A 80 9.91 -0.96 9.31
CA MET A 80 10.53 -1.79 8.26
C MET A 80 9.77 -3.09 7.98
N PRO A 81 9.44 -3.95 8.97
CA PRO A 81 8.70 -5.20 8.72
C PRO A 81 7.31 -4.97 8.11
N ILE A 82 6.65 -3.87 8.45
CA ILE A 82 5.34 -3.51 7.88
C ILE A 82 5.51 -3.17 6.39
N GLY A 83 6.49 -2.33 6.07
CA GLY A 83 6.83 -1.98 4.69
C GLY A 83 7.18 -3.20 3.84
N VAL A 84 8.00 -4.12 4.37
CA VAL A 84 8.35 -5.38 3.68
C VAL A 84 7.12 -6.24 3.42
N THR A 85 6.22 -6.37 4.39
CA THR A 85 4.98 -7.15 4.25
C THR A 85 4.11 -6.59 3.10
N ILE A 86 3.95 -5.27 3.04
CA ILE A 86 3.15 -4.60 2.00
C ILE A 86 3.83 -4.70 0.64
N LEU A 87 5.15 -4.62 0.59
CA LEU A 87 5.91 -4.76 -0.64
C LEU A 87 5.70 -6.15 -1.26
N ILE A 88 5.86 -7.22 -0.46
CA ILE A 88 5.61 -8.59 -0.90
C ILE A 88 4.16 -8.72 -1.39
N TYR A 89 3.21 -8.16 -0.65
CA TYR A 89 1.80 -8.19 -1.00
C TYR A 89 1.49 -7.60 -2.39
N TYR A 90 2.00 -6.40 -2.69
CA TYR A 90 1.76 -5.76 -3.99
C TYR A 90 2.50 -6.44 -5.15
N ILE A 91 3.70 -6.98 -4.90
CA ILE A 91 4.42 -7.80 -5.88
C ILE A 91 3.62 -9.06 -6.22
N THR A 92 3.12 -9.78 -5.21
CA THR A 92 2.29 -10.97 -5.41
C THR A 92 1.00 -10.63 -6.16
N CYS A 93 0.31 -9.56 -5.79
CA CYS A 93 -0.91 -9.15 -6.49
C CYS A 93 -0.64 -8.77 -7.96
N GLY A 94 0.44 -8.04 -8.22
CA GLY A 94 0.89 -7.73 -9.59
C GLY A 94 1.20 -8.98 -10.41
N TYR A 95 1.92 -9.95 -9.82
CA TYR A 95 2.28 -11.20 -10.47
C TYR A 95 1.05 -12.06 -10.82
N ILE A 96 0.09 -12.20 -9.92
CA ILE A 96 -1.12 -12.99 -10.20
C ILE A 96 -1.96 -12.32 -11.31
N VAL A 97 -2.06 -10.98 -11.33
CA VAL A 97 -2.74 -10.28 -12.43
C VAL A 97 -2.02 -10.51 -13.77
N LEU A 98 -0.69 -10.49 -13.78
CA LEU A 98 0.10 -10.80 -14.98
C LEU A 98 -0.20 -12.21 -15.52
N ILE A 99 -0.25 -13.23 -14.64
CA ILE A 99 -0.59 -14.60 -15.05
C ILE A 99 -2.02 -14.67 -15.60
N ASN A 100 -2.98 -14.03 -14.93
CA ASN A 100 -4.39 -14.06 -15.36
C ASN A 100 -4.57 -13.38 -16.72
N ASN A 101 -3.82 -12.31 -17.00
CA ASN A 101 -3.84 -11.65 -18.30
C ASN A 101 -3.30 -12.55 -19.41
N ARG A 102 -2.26 -13.34 -19.13
CA ARG A 102 -1.70 -14.29 -20.11
C ARG A 102 -2.68 -15.41 -20.45
N LYS A 103 -3.33 -15.99 -19.42
CA LYS A 103 -4.32 -17.08 -19.60
C LYS A 103 -5.59 -16.66 -20.35
N GLY A 104 -5.91 -15.37 -20.40
CA GLY A 104 -7.07 -14.86 -21.14
C GLY A 104 -6.77 -14.51 -22.60
N ASN A 105 -5.51 -14.66 -23.03
CA ASN A 105 -5.03 -14.32 -24.37
C ASN A 105 -4.65 -15.57 -25.20
N ASP A 106 -4.83 -16.75 -24.63
CA ASP A 106 -4.70 -18.08 -25.24
C ASP A 106 -6.11 -18.66 -25.49
#